data_AF-A0A847BPX9-F1
#
_entry.id   AF-A0A847BPX9-F1
#
_cell.length_a   1.000
_cell.length_b   1.000
_cell.length_c   1.000
_cell.angle_alpha   90.00
_cell.angle_beta   90.00
_cell.angle_gamma   90.00
#
_symmetry.space_group_name_H-M   'P 1'
#
loop_
_entity.id
_entity.type
_entity.pdbx_description
1 polymer ?
#
loop_
_entity_poly.entity_id
_entity_poly.type
_entity_poly.pdbx_seq_one_letter_code
_entity_poly.pdbx_strand_id
1 'polypeptide(L)' 'YGDYPCHRVVNHAGRLVPGWWEQQRLLEDEGVTLKDADHVDLKKYQWDC' A
#
# COMPACT_ATOMS: atom_id res chain seq x y z
N TYR A 1 -8.36 -12.48 -17.09
CA TYR A 1 -7.59 -12.31 -15.85
C TYR A 1 -7.80 -10.86 -15.44
N GLY A 2 -8.49 -10.63 -14.32
CA GLY A 2 -8.89 -9.27 -13.92
C GLY A 2 -7.73 -8.45 -13.37
N ASP A 3 -7.86 -7.13 -13.45
CA ASP A 3 -7.03 -6.21 -12.69
C ASP A 3 -7.39 -6.35 -11.20
N TYR A 4 -6.59 -7.15 -10.50
CA TYR A 4 -6.69 -7.25 -9.05
C TYR A 4 -5.75 -6.19 -8.46
N PRO A 5 -6.25 -5.26 -7.64
CA PRO A 5 -5.42 -4.24 -7.01
C PRO A 5 -4.63 -4.84 -5.84
N CYS A 6 -3.78 -5.83 -6.12
CA CYS A 6 -2.97 -6.53 -5.13
C CYS A 6 -1.96 -5.61 -4.45
N HIS A 7 -1.57 -4.50 -5.09
CA HIS A 7 -0.72 -3.45 -4.50
C HIS A 7 -1.37 -2.74 -3.32
N ARG A 8 -2.71 -2.75 -3.22
CA ARG A 8 -3.45 -2.19 -2.08
C ARG A 8 -3.34 -3.03 -0.80
N VAL A 9 -2.88 -4.27 -0.92
CA VAL A 9 -2.75 -5.18 0.22
C VAL A 9 -1.37 -5.02 0.84
N VAL A 10 -1.33 -4.57 2.08
CA VAL A 10 -0.13 -4.45 2.91
C VAL A 10 -0.26 -5.31 4.17
N ASN A 11 0.83 -5.55 4.88
CA ASN A 11 0.76 -6.34 6.11
C ASN A 11 0.07 -5.59 7.26
N HIS A 12 -0.17 -6.28 8.39
CA HIS A 12 -0.82 -5.69 9.58
C HIS A 12 -0.10 -4.46 10.18
N ALA A 13 1.18 -4.26 9.88
CA ALA A 13 1.97 -3.11 10.30
C ALA A 13 1.95 -1.95 9.28
N GLY A 14 1.29 -2.16 8.14
CA GLY A 14 1.26 -1.26 6.98
C GLY A 14 2.45 -1.44 6.04
N ARG A 15 3.33 -2.43 6.28
CA ARG A 15 4.56 -2.62 5.51
C ARG A 15 4.26 -3.11 4.09
N LEU A 16 4.94 -2.50 3.13
CA LEU A 16 5.00 -2.92 1.75
C LEU A 16 5.72 -4.27 1.61
N VAL A 17 5.55 -4.89 0.45
CA VAL A 17 6.19 -6.16 0.10
C VAL A 17 7.69 -5.90 -0.19
N PRO A 18 8.60 -6.55 0.55
CA PRO A 18 10.03 -6.40 0.31
C PRO A 18 10.41 -6.80 -1.13
N GLY A 19 11.12 -5.92 -1.84
CA GLY A 19 11.53 -6.14 -3.22
C GLY A 19 10.51 -5.71 -4.28
N TRP A 20 9.30 -5.27 -3.89
CA TRP A 20 8.28 -4.77 -4.81
C TRP A 20 8.20 -3.24 -4.80
N TRP A 21 9.19 -2.61 -5.43
CA TRP A 21 9.29 -1.14 -5.50
C TRP A 21 8.10 -0.48 -6.24
N GLU A 22 7.46 -1.20 -7.16
CA GLU A 22 6.27 -0.70 -7.87
C GLU A 22 5.06 -0.55 -6.95
N GLN A 23 4.98 -1.30 -5.85
CA GLN A 23 3.86 -1.21 -4.91
C GLN A 23 3.72 0.21 -4.35
N GLN A 24 4.84 0.81 -3.94
CA GLN A 24 4.86 2.19 -3.47
C GLN A 24 4.32 3.13 -4.54
N ARG A 25 4.85 3.03 -5.77
CA ARG A 25 4.47 3.93 -6.86
C ARG A 25 2.98 3.83 -7.21
N LEU A 26 2.43 2.61 -7.22
CA LEU A 26 1.01 2.38 -7.47
C LEU A 26 0.13 2.95 -6.35
N LEU A 27 0.56 2.84 -5.10
CA LEU A 27 -0.12 3.46 -3.96
C LEU A 27 -0.08 4.99 -4.02
N GLU A 28 1.08 5.56 -4.37
CA GLU A 28 1.26 7.01 -4.54
C GLU A 28 0.41 7.58 -5.68
N ASP A 29 0.29 6.86 -6.80
CA ASP A 29 -0.58 7.22 -7.94
C ASP A 29 -2.06 7.26 -7.54
N GLU A 30 -2.46 6.40 -6.59
CA GLU A 30 -3.78 6.42 -5.96
C GLU A 30 -3.94 7.48 -4.85
N GLY A 31 -2.89 8.23 -4.52
CA GLY A 31 -2.91 9.23 -3.45
C GLY A 31 -2.73 8.67 -2.03
N VAL A 32 -2.30 7.41 -1.92
CA VAL A 32 -1.92 6.79 -0.64
C VAL A 32 -0.49 7.21 -0.29
N THR A 33 -0.33 7.90 0.83
CA THR A 33 0.98 8.32 1.31
C THR A 33 1.56 7.31 2.28
N LEU A 34 2.85 7.02 2.14
CA LEU A 34 3.60 6.25 3.12
C LEU A 34 3.97 7.13 4.33
N LYS A 35 3.93 6.56 5.53
CA LYS A 35 4.39 7.22 6.77
C LYS A 35 5.92 7.17 6.91
N ASP A 36 6.55 6.19 6.28
CA ASP A 36 7.99 5.98 6.22
C ASP A 36 8.35 5.29 4.88
N ALA A 37 9.62 4.96 4.65
CA ALA A 37 10.08 4.43 3.37
C ALA A 37 9.32 3.16 2.90
N ASP A 38 8.78 2.38 3.83
CA ASP A 38 8.23 1.06 3.53
C ASP A 38 6.86 0.79 4.17
N HIS A 39 6.24 1.76 4.84
CA HIS A 39 4.95 1.54 5.52
C HIS A 39 3.90 2.58 5.14
N VAL A 40 2.70 2.10 4.83
CA VAL A 40 1.47 2.88 4.66
C VAL A 40 0.94 3.34 6.01
N ASP A 41 0.36 4.55 6.05
CA ASP A 41 -0.42 4.99 7.20
C ASP A 41 -1.79 4.30 7.24
N LEU A 42 -1.84 3.13 7.88
CA LEU A 42 -3.08 2.39 8.06
C LEU A 42 -4.17 3.19 8.78
N LYS A 43 -3.82 4.11 9.69
CA LYS A 43 -4.85 4.90 10.38
C LYS A 43 -5.66 5.79 9.43
N LYS A 44 -5.06 6.16 8.30
CA LYS A 44 -5.67 7.05 7.31
C LYS A 44 -6.25 6.30 6.11
N TYR A 45 -5.62 5.18 5.72
CA TYR A 45 -5.91 4.48 4.47
C TYR A 45 -6.42 3.04 4.63
N GLN A 46 -6.55 2.54 5.86
CA GLN A 46 -7.20 1.25 6.11
C GLN A 46 -8.66 1.33 5.70
N TRP A 47 -9.15 0.28 5.03
CA TRP A 47 -10.57 0.19 4.67
C TRP A 47 -11.41 0.02 5.93
N ASP A 48 -12.45 0.83 6.04
CA ASP A 48 -13.50 0.66 7.04
C ASP A 48 -14.36 -0.55 6.63
N CYS A 49 -14.55 -1.48 7.56
CA CYS A 49 -15.33 -2.70 7.35
C CYS A 49 -16.78 -2.51 7.85
#